data_AF-A0A420WF67-F1
#
_entry.id   AF-A0A420WF67-F1
#
_cell.length_a   1.000
_cell.length_b   1.000
_cell.length_c   1.000
_cell.angle_alpha   90.00
_cell.angle_beta   90.00
_cell.angle_gamma   90.00
#
_symmetry.space_group_name_H-M   'P 1'
#
loop_
_entity.id
_entity.type
_entity.pdbx_description
1 polymer ?
#
loop_
_entity_poly.entity_id
_entity_poly.type
_entity_poly.pdbx_seq_one_letter_code
_entity_poly.pdbx_strand_id
1 'polypeptide(L)'
;MKLKSVSQALNQGGDRLSDHQSVMATRLAQENRNLSNEIARLRFKVLELEQAADSDPLLPVYNRRAFMREMSRAQTMTTRYNIISSVIFFDLNGFKAINDNHGHAVGDYLLKQVSAVLTEGVRDCDMVARLGGDEFGVLLFKSDIDIAAAKAAALSCRIAEQVVETERDNVSVTAAWGVAKCDPDEEIDEVLDRADREMYKAKAVQKIARG
;
A
#
# COMPACT_ATOMS: atom_id res chain seq x y z
N MET A 1 5.72 -70.12 -44.53
CA MET A 1 6.39 -68.80 -44.74
C MET A 1 5.51 -67.60 -44.38
N LYS A 2 4.18 -67.62 -44.64
CA LYS A 2 3.26 -66.48 -44.34
C LYS A 2 3.03 -66.14 -42.86
N LEU A 3 3.13 -67.09 -41.91
CA LEU A 3 2.87 -66.83 -40.48
C LEU A 3 3.97 -66.02 -39.77
N LYS A 4 5.24 -66.15 -40.20
CA LYS A 4 6.35 -65.36 -39.65
C LYS A 4 6.26 -63.88 -40.05
N SER A 5 5.79 -63.56 -41.27
CA SER A 5 5.69 -62.17 -41.72
C SER A 5 4.54 -61.42 -41.04
N VAL A 6 3.44 -62.09 -40.69
CA VAL A 6 2.30 -61.47 -39.98
C VAL A 6 2.68 -61.13 -38.54
N SER A 7 3.34 -62.04 -37.83
CA SER A 7 3.80 -61.79 -36.45
C SER A 7 4.86 -60.68 -36.40
N GLN A 8 5.74 -60.62 -37.39
CA GLN A 8 6.77 -59.59 -37.51
C GLN A 8 6.16 -58.21 -37.87
N ALA A 9 5.11 -58.17 -38.68
CA ALA A 9 4.37 -56.93 -38.97
C ALA A 9 3.55 -56.43 -37.77
N LEU A 10 2.96 -57.33 -36.97
CA LEU A 10 2.23 -56.98 -35.75
C LEU A 10 3.17 -56.43 -34.66
N ASN A 11 4.34 -57.02 -34.45
CA ASN A 11 5.35 -56.49 -33.54
C ASN A 11 5.90 -55.13 -33.99
N GLN A 12 6.18 -54.95 -35.29
CA GLN A 12 6.62 -53.65 -35.82
C GLN A 12 5.53 -52.58 -35.72
N GLY A 13 4.25 -52.95 -35.81
CA GLY A 13 3.13 -52.04 -35.58
C GLY A 13 3.00 -51.62 -34.12
N GLY A 14 3.18 -52.56 -33.17
CA GLY A 14 3.17 -52.30 -31.73
C GLY A 14 4.30 -51.38 -31.27
N ASP A 15 5.53 -51.62 -31.75
CA ASP A 15 6.69 -50.76 -31.44
C ASP A 15 6.48 -49.32 -31.96
N ARG A 16 5.98 -49.16 -33.18
CA ARG A 16 5.71 -47.83 -33.76
C ARG A 16 4.61 -47.06 -33.00
N LEU A 17 3.58 -47.75 -32.51
CA LEU A 17 2.53 -47.15 -31.70
C LEU A 17 3.05 -46.72 -30.32
N SER A 18 3.86 -47.55 -29.68
CA SER A 18 4.53 -47.25 -28.40
C SER A 18 5.48 -46.05 -28.53
N ASP A 19 6.32 -46.02 -29.57
CA ASP A 19 7.23 -44.91 -29.83
C ASP A 19 6.46 -43.61 -30.10
N HIS A 20 5.40 -43.67 -30.90
CA HIS A 20 4.57 -42.49 -31.17
C HIS A 20 3.84 -41.99 -29.93
N GLN A 21 3.39 -42.88 -29.04
CA GLN A 21 2.80 -42.51 -27.74
C GLN A 21 3.83 -41.88 -26.81
N SER A 22 5.04 -42.42 -26.74
CA SER A 22 6.14 -41.88 -25.94
C SER A 22 6.57 -40.48 -26.41
N VAL A 23 6.68 -40.27 -27.72
CA VAL A 23 6.99 -38.95 -28.31
C VAL A 23 5.88 -37.93 -28.03
N MET A 24 4.60 -38.33 -28.16
CA MET A 24 3.47 -37.45 -27.85
C MET A 24 3.38 -37.12 -26.36
N ALA A 25 3.60 -38.09 -25.46
CA ALA A 25 3.64 -37.86 -24.02
C ALA A 25 4.77 -36.90 -23.63
N THR A 26 5.94 -37.03 -24.26
CA THR A 26 7.07 -36.12 -24.05
C THR A 26 6.76 -34.70 -24.54
N ARG A 27 6.09 -34.57 -25.69
CA ARG A 27 5.65 -33.28 -26.24
C ARG A 27 4.62 -32.59 -25.36
N LEU A 28 3.61 -33.33 -24.89
CA LEU A 28 2.60 -32.83 -23.95
C LEU A 28 3.23 -32.43 -22.61
N ALA A 29 4.18 -33.21 -22.09
CA ALA A 29 4.91 -32.86 -20.88
C ALA A 29 5.74 -31.57 -21.07
N GLN A 30 6.32 -31.38 -22.26
CA GLN A 30 7.04 -30.14 -22.58
C GLN A 30 6.10 -28.93 -22.71
N GLU A 31 4.95 -29.08 -23.37
CA GLU A 31 3.93 -28.02 -23.46
C GLU A 31 3.39 -27.66 -22.07
N ASN A 32 3.09 -28.63 -21.21
CA ASN A 32 2.68 -28.38 -19.84
C ASN A 32 3.75 -27.63 -19.03
N ARG A 33 5.03 -27.97 -19.20
CA ARG A 33 6.14 -27.22 -18.57
C ARG A 33 6.19 -25.78 -19.08
N ASN A 34 6.08 -25.58 -20.39
CA ASN A 34 6.09 -24.25 -20.99
C ASN A 34 4.91 -23.39 -20.49
N LEU A 35 3.70 -23.95 -20.46
CA LEU A 35 2.51 -23.27 -19.95
C LEU A 35 2.64 -22.94 -18.45
N SER A 36 3.17 -23.87 -17.65
CA SER A 36 3.37 -23.65 -16.21
C SER A 36 4.36 -22.51 -15.95
N ASN A 37 5.44 -22.44 -16.74
CA ASN A 37 6.42 -21.35 -16.67
C ASN A 37 5.79 -20.01 -17.08
N GLU A 38 4.96 -20.00 -18.12
CA GLU A 38 4.29 -18.77 -18.56
C GLU A 38 3.25 -18.29 -17.53
N ILE A 39 2.50 -19.20 -16.92
CA ILE A 39 1.59 -18.88 -15.81
C ILE A 39 2.37 -18.27 -14.64
N ALA A 40 3.52 -18.84 -14.26
CA ALA A 40 4.33 -18.30 -13.18
C ALA A 40 4.84 -16.88 -13.51
N ARG A 41 5.30 -16.66 -14.75
CA ARG A 41 5.75 -15.36 -15.24
C ARG A 41 4.63 -14.32 -15.23
N LEU A 42 3.44 -14.67 -15.72
CA LEU A 42 2.28 -13.79 -15.72
C LEU A 42 1.84 -13.44 -14.30
N ARG A 43 1.81 -14.42 -13.39
CA ARG A 43 1.50 -14.18 -11.97
C ARG A 43 2.50 -13.22 -11.32
N PHE A 44 3.79 -13.41 -11.58
CA PHE A 44 4.83 -12.48 -11.10
C PHE A 44 4.60 -11.07 -11.63
N LYS A 45 4.27 -10.93 -12.92
CA LYS A 45 3.99 -9.63 -13.53
C LYS A 45 2.74 -8.97 -12.95
N VAL A 46 1.69 -9.74 -12.66
CA VAL A 46 0.49 -9.23 -11.98
C VAL A 46 0.85 -8.69 -10.60
N LEU A 47 1.64 -9.43 -9.80
CA LEU A 47 2.12 -8.99 -8.49
C LEU A 47 2.95 -7.70 -8.55
N GLU A 48 3.88 -7.58 -9.51
CA GLU A 48 4.64 -6.34 -9.71
C GLU A 48 3.70 -5.16 -10.05
N LEU A 49 2.74 -5.39 -10.94
CA LEU A 49 1.77 -4.36 -11.34
C LEU A 49 0.87 -3.95 -10.18
N GLU A 50 0.45 -4.89 -9.34
CA GLU A 50 -0.33 -4.64 -8.13
C GLU A 50 0.46 -3.83 -7.09
N GLN A 51 1.72 -4.19 -6.83
CA GLN A 51 2.58 -3.42 -5.92
C GLN A 51 2.85 -2.00 -6.43
N ALA A 52 3.16 -1.85 -7.72
CA ALA A 52 3.34 -0.53 -8.33
C ALA A 52 2.04 0.28 -8.32
N ALA A 53 0.90 -0.40 -8.44
CA ALA A 53 -0.43 0.19 -8.34
C ALA A 53 -0.78 0.67 -6.92
N ASP A 54 -0.14 0.13 -5.89
CA ASP A 54 -0.50 0.43 -4.49
C ASP A 54 0.48 1.37 -3.79
N SER A 55 1.59 1.70 -4.43
CA SER A 55 2.63 2.57 -3.89
C SER A 55 2.46 4.03 -4.34
N ASP A 56 2.89 4.97 -3.51
CA ASP A 56 3.04 6.37 -3.92
C ASP A 56 4.24 6.50 -4.88
N PRO A 57 4.13 7.29 -5.96
CA PRO A 57 5.21 7.41 -6.94
C PRO A 57 6.42 8.23 -6.43
N LEU A 58 6.27 9.03 -5.38
CA LEU A 58 7.34 9.89 -4.84
C LEU A 58 7.94 9.34 -3.55
N LEU A 59 7.10 8.74 -2.70
CA LEU A 59 7.41 8.38 -1.32
C LEU A 59 7.33 6.87 -1.12
N PRO A 60 8.15 6.27 -0.22
CA PRO A 60 8.12 4.85 0.09
C PRO A 60 6.94 4.48 1.02
N VAL A 61 5.73 4.92 0.66
CA VAL A 61 4.48 4.66 1.38
C VAL A 61 3.39 4.22 0.41
N TYR A 62 2.26 3.75 0.93
CA TYR A 62 1.12 3.40 0.09
C TYR A 62 0.45 4.64 -0.51
N ASN A 63 -0.31 4.46 -1.58
CA ASN A 63 -1.14 5.51 -2.14
C ASN A 63 -2.58 5.47 -1.60
N ARG A 64 -3.36 6.51 -1.92
CA ARG A 64 -4.78 6.62 -1.53
C ARG A 64 -5.58 5.36 -1.88
N ARG A 65 -5.41 4.79 -3.07
CA ARG A 65 -6.18 3.60 -3.50
C ARG A 65 -5.93 2.41 -2.58
N ALA A 66 -4.67 2.11 -2.29
CA ALA A 66 -4.32 1.03 -1.38
C ALA A 66 -4.89 1.28 0.03
N PHE A 67 -4.79 2.52 0.50
CA PHE A 67 -5.30 2.92 1.82
C PHE A 67 -6.80 2.68 1.97
N MET A 68 -7.61 3.14 1.01
CA MET A 68 -9.06 2.93 1.02
C MET A 68 -9.44 1.44 1.07
N ARG A 69 -8.71 0.61 0.31
CA ARG A 69 -8.92 -0.84 0.29
C ARG A 69 -8.61 -1.48 1.64
N GLU A 70 -7.52 -1.08 2.30
CA GLU A 70 -7.17 -1.61 3.62
C GLU A 70 -8.10 -1.11 4.73
N MET A 71 -8.64 0.11 4.64
CA MET A 71 -9.69 0.57 5.55
C MET A 71 -10.97 -0.28 5.43
N SER A 72 -11.38 -0.64 4.21
CA SER A 72 -12.51 -1.56 3.99
C SER A 72 -12.24 -2.95 4.57
N ARG A 73 -11.00 -3.43 4.46
CA ARG A 73 -10.57 -4.66 5.11
C ARG A 73 -10.62 -4.53 6.64
N ALA A 74 -10.20 -3.41 7.21
CA ALA A 74 -10.27 -3.15 8.64
C ALA A 74 -11.71 -3.15 9.17
N GLN A 75 -12.65 -2.47 8.50
CA GLN A 75 -14.08 -2.52 8.85
C GLN A 75 -14.62 -3.96 8.84
N THR A 76 -14.27 -4.75 7.82
CA THR A 76 -14.67 -6.16 7.74
C THR A 76 -14.14 -6.96 8.93
N MET A 77 -12.91 -6.69 9.37
CA MET A 77 -12.31 -7.33 10.55
C MET A 77 -13.00 -6.90 11.85
N THR A 78 -13.43 -5.64 11.95
CA THR A 78 -14.26 -5.15 13.06
C THR A 78 -15.56 -5.95 13.14
N THR A 79 -16.31 -6.06 12.04
CA THR A 79 -17.59 -6.79 12.01
C THR A 79 -17.43 -8.27 12.36
N ARG A 80 -16.41 -8.94 11.83
CA ARG A 80 -16.25 -10.40 11.97
C ARG A 80 -15.57 -10.83 13.27
N TYR A 81 -14.64 -10.03 13.77
CA TYR A 81 -13.74 -10.44 14.85
C TYR A 81 -13.69 -9.45 16.02
N ASN A 82 -14.50 -8.38 15.98
CA ASN A 82 -14.48 -7.28 16.95
C ASN A 82 -13.09 -6.65 17.12
N ILE A 83 -12.29 -6.65 16.04
CA ILE A 83 -10.97 -6.03 16.00
C ILE A 83 -11.16 -4.56 15.65
N ILE A 84 -11.03 -3.68 16.64
CA ILE A 84 -11.17 -2.24 16.43
C ILE A 84 -9.93 -1.68 15.74
N SER A 85 -10.15 -0.84 14.74
CA SER A 85 -9.10 -0.07 14.07
C SER A 85 -9.49 1.41 14.05
N SER A 86 -8.48 2.27 13.97
CA SER A 86 -8.65 3.72 13.89
C SER A 86 -7.75 4.30 12.82
N VAL A 87 -8.18 5.41 12.24
CA VAL A 87 -7.43 6.17 11.24
C VAL A 87 -6.99 7.51 11.82
N ILE A 88 -5.78 7.92 11.45
CA ILE A 88 -5.25 9.26 11.65
C ILE A 88 -5.11 9.90 10.28
N PHE A 89 -5.62 11.12 10.15
CA PHE A 89 -5.42 11.98 8.98
C PHE A 89 -4.44 13.09 9.36
N PHE A 90 -3.45 13.35 8.52
CA PHE A 90 -2.47 14.42 8.67
C PHE A 90 -2.47 15.35 7.46
N ASP A 91 -2.30 16.64 7.70
CA ASP A 91 -2.06 17.66 6.67
C ASP A 91 -0.89 18.55 7.11
N LEU A 92 0.07 18.78 6.20
CA LEU A 92 1.23 19.60 6.50
C LEU A 92 0.93 21.10 6.40
N ASN A 93 1.00 21.76 7.55
CA ASN A 93 0.72 23.19 7.67
C ASN A 93 1.69 24.03 6.82
N GLY A 94 1.15 24.79 5.87
CA GLY A 94 1.91 25.77 5.10
C GLY A 94 2.82 25.17 4.02
N PHE A 95 2.65 23.89 3.67
CA PHE A 95 3.51 23.20 2.71
C PHE A 95 3.57 23.89 1.33
N LYS A 96 2.44 24.43 0.84
CA LYS A 96 2.43 25.21 -0.40
C LYS A 96 3.38 26.41 -0.37
N ALA A 97 3.39 27.17 0.74
CA ALA A 97 4.27 28.32 0.88
C ALA A 97 5.76 27.91 0.92
N ILE A 98 6.06 26.73 1.48
CA ILE A 98 7.41 26.16 1.45
C ILE A 98 7.83 25.87 0.00
N ASN A 99 6.95 25.23 -0.78
CA ASN A 99 7.22 24.99 -2.22
C ASN A 99 7.41 26.29 -3.00
N ASP A 100 6.57 27.29 -2.76
CA ASP A 100 6.63 28.56 -3.48
C ASP A 100 7.92 29.35 -3.15
N ASN A 101 8.41 29.26 -1.90
CA ASN A 101 9.59 30.01 -1.44
C ASN A 101 10.92 29.28 -1.65
N HIS A 102 10.95 27.95 -1.52
CA HIS A 102 12.17 27.14 -1.53
C HIS A 102 12.25 26.16 -2.70
N GLY A 103 11.19 26.06 -3.51
CA GLY A 103 11.10 25.19 -4.67
C GLY A 103 10.65 23.77 -4.31
N HIS A 104 10.10 23.08 -5.32
CA HIS A 104 9.55 21.72 -5.18
C HIS A 104 10.56 20.68 -4.69
N ALA A 105 11.85 20.83 -4.99
CA ALA A 105 12.88 19.89 -4.53
C ALA A 105 12.98 19.85 -3.00
N VAL A 106 12.85 21.01 -2.34
CA VAL A 106 12.86 21.11 -0.86
C VAL A 106 11.57 20.52 -0.29
N GLY A 107 10.42 20.79 -0.90
CA GLY A 107 9.16 20.18 -0.50
C GLY A 107 9.15 18.66 -0.64
N ASP A 108 9.67 18.12 -1.76
CA ASP A 108 9.78 16.68 -1.96
C ASP A 108 10.70 16.02 -0.92
N TYR A 109 11.79 16.68 -0.55
CA TYR A 109 12.67 16.21 0.53
C TYR A 109 11.95 16.21 1.88
N LEU A 110 11.20 17.27 2.18
CA LEU A 110 10.40 17.37 3.39
C LEU A 110 9.33 16.28 3.46
N LEU A 111 8.62 16.00 2.36
CA LEU A 111 7.65 14.90 2.28
C LEU A 111 8.30 13.54 2.53
N LYS A 112 9.53 13.33 2.03
CA LYS A 112 10.30 12.10 2.31
C LYS A 112 10.60 11.97 3.80
N GLN A 113 11.07 13.03 4.45
CA GLN A 113 11.33 13.04 5.89
C GLN A 113 10.05 12.76 6.70
N VAL A 114 8.94 13.42 6.36
CA VAL A 114 7.64 13.17 7.00
C VAL A 114 7.22 11.71 6.82
N SER A 115 7.33 11.15 5.62
CA SER A 115 6.96 9.75 5.37
C SER A 115 7.80 8.77 6.17
N ALA A 116 9.09 9.06 6.36
CA ALA A 116 9.99 8.26 7.20
C ALA A 116 9.57 8.33 8.67
N VAL A 117 9.33 9.53 9.21
CA VAL A 117 8.87 9.73 10.59
C VAL A 117 7.58 8.97 10.87
N LEU A 118 6.62 9.04 9.94
CA LEU A 118 5.35 8.32 10.07
C LEU A 118 5.56 6.81 10.05
N THR A 119 6.33 6.30 9.08
CA THR A 119 6.57 4.87 8.90
C THR A 119 7.33 4.26 10.08
N GLU A 120 8.37 4.92 10.57
CA GLU A 120 9.15 4.48 11.74
C GLU A 120 8.37 4.59 13.07
N GLY A 121 7.33 5.43 13.12
CA GLY A 121 6.57 5.68 14.33
C GLY A 121 5.37 4.74 14.54
N VAL A 122 5.07 3.89 13.55
CA VAL A 122 3.99 2.90 13.58
C VAL A 122 4.54 1.48 13.59
N ARG A 123 3.68 0.47 13.79
CA ARG A 123 4.08 -0.94 13.79
C ARG A 123 4.06 -1.50 12.37
N ASP A 124 4.75 -2.61 12.14
CA ASP A 124 4.75 -3.31 10.84
C ASP A 124 3.36 -3.74 10.36
N CYS A 125 2.39 -3.91 11.27
CA CYS A 125 1.02 -4.25 10.93
C CYS A 125 0.19 -3.02 10.52
N ASP A 126 0.61 -1.82 10.90
CA ASP A 126 -0.06 -0.57 10.60
C ASP A 126 0.32 -0.10 9.18
N MET A 127 -0.45 0.85 8.66
CA MET A 127 -0.28 1.31 7.28
C MET A 127 -0.13 2.83 7.24
N VAL A 128 0.87 3.31 6.50
CA VAL A 128 1.05 4.73 6.17
C VAL A 128 0.82 4.92 4.68
N ALA A 129 0.04 5.93 4.31
CA ALA A 129 -0.23 6.26 2.93
C ALA A 129 -0.20 7.77 2.68
N ARG A 130 0.13 8.17 1.46
CA ARG A 130 -0.10 9.53 0.96
C ARG A 130 -1.47 9.58 0.27
N LEU A 131 -2.34 10.45 0.76
CA LEU A 131 -3.72 10.57 0.29
C LEU A 131 -3.85 11.60 -0.84
N GLY A 132 -3.05 12.66 -0.76
CA GLY A 132 -2.99 13.76 -1.71
C GLY A 132 -1.77 14.62 -1.41
N GLY A 133 -1.45 15.59 -2.28
CA GLY A 133 -0.37 16.59 -2.14
C GLY A 133 0.50 16.47 -0.88
N ASP A 134 0.04 17.04 0.21
CA ASP A 134 0.68 17.10 1.53
C ASP A 134 -0.13 16.40 2.63
N GLU A 135 -1.04 15.52 2.23
CA GLU A 135 -1.96 14.79 3.08
C GLU A 135 -1.50 13.35 3.27
N PHE A 136 -1.47 12.89 4.53
CA PHE A 136 -1.10 11.53 4.89
C PHE A 136 -2.20 10.85 5.71
N GLY A 137 -2.38 9.55 5.46
CA GLY A 137 -3.24 8.68 6.24
C GLY A 137 -2.41 7.65 6.98
N VAL A 138 -2.77 7.40 8.24
CA VAL A 138 -2.23 6.29 9.04
C VAL A 138 -3.38 5.42 9.54
N LEU A 139 -3.39 4.15 9.17
CA LEU A 139 -4.36 3.17 9.64
C LEU A 139 -3.70 2.32 10.74
N LEU A 140 -4.25 2.40 11.94
CA LEU A 140 -3.78 1.65 13.10
C LEU A 140 -4.71 0.47 13.37
N PHE A 141 -4.18 -0.74 13.29
CA PHE A 141 -4.95 -1.94 13.62
C PHE A 141 -4.93 -2.18 15.13
N LYS A 142 -6.00 -2.79 15.65
CA LYS A 142 -6.14 -3.11 17.09
C LYS A 142 -5.90 -1.89 17.99
N SER A 143 -6.40 -0.74 17.56
CA SER A 143 -6.19 0.55 18.22
C SER A 143 -7.49 1.32 18.26
N ASP A 144 -7.90 1.73 19.46
CA ASP A 144 -9.02 2.63 19.67
C ASP A 144 -8.62 4.10 19.40
N ILE A 145 -9.59 4.99 19.57
CA ILE A 145 -9.43 6.41 19.24
C ILE A 145 -8.45 7.12 20.18
N ASP A 146 -8.34 6.70 21.43
CA ASP A 146 -7.45 7.31 22.42
C ASP A 146 -5.99 6.94 22.13
N ILE A 147 -5.74 5.67 21.79
CA ILE A 147 -4.43 5.20 21.33
C ILE A 147 -4.05 5.93 20.03
N ALA A 148 -4.99 6.07 19.10
CA ALA A 148 -4.76 6.78 17.84
C ALA A 148 -4.44 8.26 18.08
N ALA A 149 -5.16 8.94 18.97
CA ALA A 149 -4.90 10.35 19.30
C ALA A 149 -3.54 10.54 19.96
N ALA A 150 -3.17 9.68 20.92
CA ALA A 150 -1.86 9.73 21.57
C ALA A 150 -0.72 9.49 20.56
N LYS A 151 -0.91 8.53 19.64
CA LYS A 151 0.03 8.25 18.55
C LYS A 151 0.13 9.44 17.59
N ALA A 152 -0.99 10.04 17.20
CA ALA A 152 -1.05 11.19 16.30
C ALA A 152 -0.29 12.39 16.89
N ALA A 153 -0.51 12.69 18.17
CA ALA A 153 0.22 13.74 18.89
C ALA A 153 1.74 13.49 18.91
N ALA A 154 2.17 12.27 19.24
CA ALA A 154 3.59 11.91 19.26
C ALA A 154 4.25 12.03 17.88
N LEU A 155 3.57 11.57 16.83
CA LEU A 155 4.05 11.69 15.44
C LEU A 155 4.12 13.16 14.99
N SER A 156 3.11 13.96 15.33
CA SER A 156 3.09 15.40 15.03
C SER A 156 4.27 16.14 15.66
N CYS A 157 4.62 15.82 16.91
CA CYS A 157 5.82 16.37 17.55
C CYS A 157 7.10 15.98 16.79
N ARG A 158 7.27 14.70 16.43
CA ARG A 158 8.43 14.23 15.67
C ARG A 158 8.53 14.85 14.28
N ILE A 159 7.40 15.13 13.63
CA ILE A 159 7.36 15.87 12.36
C ILE A 159 7.86 17.30 12.55
N ALA A 160 7.45 17.98 13.63
CA ALA A 160 7.87 19.34 13.94
C ALA A 160 9.38 19.47 14.22
N GLU A 161 10.03 18.38 14.61
CA GLU A 161 11.49 18.31 14.81
C GLU A 161 12.27 18.19 13.49
N GLN A 162 11.60 17.90 12.36
CA GLN A 162 12.27 17.78 11.07
C GLN A 162 12.65 19.15 10.52
N VAL A 163 13.94 19.31 10.25
CA VAL A 163 14.53 20.53 9.70
C VAL A 163 15.32 20.18 8.44
N VAL A 164 15.09 20.95 7.39
CA VAL A 164 15.85 20.89 6.14
C VAL A 164 16.71 22.14 6.09
N GLU A 165 18.03 21.96 6.17
CA GLU A 165 18.98 23.05 5.98
C GLU A 165 19.02 23.41 4.49
N THR A 166 18.81 24.69 4.18
CA THR A 166 18.96 25.23 2.81
C THR A 166 20.03 26.30 2.79
N GLU A 167 20.47 26.72 1.59
CA GLU A 167 21.48 27.78 1.46
C GLU A 167 21.06 29.12 2.08
N ARG A 168 19.75 29.33 2.27
CA ARG A 168 19.19 30.59 2.78
C ARG A 168 18.72 30.49 4.22
N ASP A 169 17.97 29.44 4.55
CA ASP A 169 17.30 29.28 5.84
C ASP A 169 17.10 27.80 6.24
N ASN A 170 16.77 27.57 7.50
CA ASN A 170 16.28 26.29 7.99
C ASN A 170 14.78 26.18 7.77
N VAL A 171 14.34 25.16 7.02
CA VAL A 171 12.93 24.93 6.69
C VAL A 171 12.40 23.80 7.55
N SER A 172 11.33 24.06 8.29
CA SER A 172 10.63 23.06 9.11
C SER A 172 9.15 23.01 8.75
N VAL A 173 8.49 21.89 9.07
CA VAL A 173 7.04 21.73 8.85
C VAL A 173 6.37 21.21 10.11
N THR A 174 5.10 21.60 10.30
CA THR A 174 4.25 21.01 11.34
C THR A 174 3.05 20.36 10.67
N ALA A 175 2.48 19.34 11.31
CA ALA A 175 1.31 18.66 10.79
C ALA A 175 0.11 18.88 11.70
N ALA A 176 -1.01 19.33 11.13
CA ALA A 176 -2.29 19.16 11.78
C ALA A 176 -2.75 17.71 11.63
N TRP A 177 -3.56 17.24 12.57
CA TRP A 177 -4.07 15.89 12.52
C TRP A 177 -5.47 15.77 13.12
N GLY A 178 -6.17 14.73 12.70
CA GLY A 178 -7.48 14.34 13.24
C GLY A 178 -7.61 12.83 13.22
N VAL A 179 -8.44 12.29 14.11
CA VAL A 179 -8.60 10.84 14.29
C VAL A 179 -10.05 10.43 14.14
N ALA A 180 -10.28 9.24 13.62
CA ALA A 180 -11.59 8.61 13.57
C ALA A 180 -11.48 7.11 13.78
N LYS A 181 -12.48 6.51 14.42
CA LYS A 181 -12.65 5.06 14.44
C LYS A 181 -13.05 4.58 13.04
N CYS A 182 -12.55 3.43 12.62
CA CYS A 182 -13.05 2.73 11.42
C CYS A 182 -14.35 2.01 11.76
N ASP A 183 -15.46 2.75 11.74
CA ASP A 183 -16.78 2.21 12.04
C ASP A 183 -17.27 1.35 10.86
N PRO A 184 -17.66 0.08 11.06
CA PRO A 184 -18.13 -0.79 9.98
C PRO A 184 -19.49 -0.36 9.39
N ASP A 185 -20.24 0.49 10.08
CA ASP A 185 -21.56 0.97 9.62
C ASP A 185 -21.47 2.26 8.78
N GLU A 186 -20.26 2.79 8.56
CA GLU A 186 -20.00 4.01 7.79
C GLU A 186 -19.26 3.69 6.49
N GLU A 187 -19.50 4.48 5.45
CA GLU A 187 -18.69 4.39 4.24
C GLU A 187 -17.26 4.90 4.51
N ILE A 188 -16.26 4.36 3.78
CA ILE A 188 -14.85 4.69 4.04
C ILE A 188 -14.56 6.19 3.89
N ASP A 189 -15.14 6.82 2.87
CA ASP A 189 -14.99 8.26 2.66
C ASP A 189 -15.60 9.06 3.84
N GLU A 190 -16.70 8.60 4.46
CA GLU A 190 -17.30 9.26 5.63
C GLU A 190 -16.39 9.19 6.87
N VAL A 191 -15.71 8.06 7.06
CA VAL A 191 -14.72 7.88 8.13
C VAL A 191 -13.56 8.85 7.95
N LEU A 192 -13.06 9.02 6.73
CA LEU A 192 -11.99 9.96 6.41
C LEU A 192 -12.44 11.41 6.57
N ASP A 193 -13.63 11.76 6.07
CA ASP A 193 -14.21 13.09 6.22
C ASP A 193 -14.44 13.46 7.69
N ARG A 194 -14.71 12.47 8.55
CA ARG A 194 -14.75 12.69 10.01
C ARG A 194 -13.37 13.01 10.56
N ALA A 195 -12.33 12.25 10.20
CA ALA A 195 -10.96 12.53 10.64
C ALA A 195 -10.49 13.92 10.16
N ASP A 196 -10.77 14.27 8.90
CA ASP A 196 -10.45 15.59 8.34
C ASP A 196 -11.20 16.72 9.07
N ARG A 197 -12.50 16.56 9.35
CA ARG A 197 -13.26 17.56 10.13
C ARG A 197 -12.69 17.76 11.53
N GLU A 198 -12.27 16.70 12.22
CA GLU A 198 -11.62 16.80 13.53
C GLU A 198 -10.29 17.58 13.44
N MET A 199 -9.49 17.30 12.41
CA MET A 199 -8.28 18.06 12.12
C MET A 199 -8.58 19.54 11.86
N TYR A 200 -9.58 19.83 11.03
CA TYR A 200 -9.94 21.19 10.65
C TYR A 200 -10.38 22.01 11.87
N LYS A 201 -11.15 21.41 12.79
CA LYS A 201 -11.52 22.03 14.07
C LYS A 201 -10.28 22.39 14.90
N ALA A 202 -9.31 21.47 14.99
CA ALA A 202 -8.07 21.72 15.71
C ALA A 202 -7.25 22.87 15.10
N LYS A 203 -7.15 22.93 13.75
CA LYS A 203 -6.52 24.05 13.02
C LYS A 203 -7.20 25.39 13.32
N ALA A 204 -8.53 25.44 13.32
CA ALA A 204 -9.28 26.66 13.57
C ALA A 204 -9.01 27.24 14.96
N VAL A 205 -8.97 26.38 15.99
CA VAL A 205 -8.67 26.79 17.38
C VAL A 205 -7.26 27.36 17.51
N GLN A 206 -6.27 26.74 16.87
CA GLN A 206 -4.88 27.23 16.88
C GLN A 206 -4.71 28.57 16.16
N LYS A 207 -5.51 28.82 15.11
CA LYS A 207 -5.49 30.09 14.38
C LYS A 207 -6.10 31.23 15.20
N ILE A 208 -7.16 30.96 15.96
CA ILE A 208 -7.79 31.93 16.87
C ILE A 208 -6.87 32.27 18.05
N ALA A 209 -6.17 31.28 18.62
CA ALA A 209 -5.27 31.50 19.76
C ALA A 209 -3.97 32.25 19.41
N ARG A 210 -3.64 32.39 18.12
CA ARG A 210 -2.44 33.09 17.62
C ARG A 210 -2.74 34.49 17.04
N GLY A 211 -4.02 34.87 16.93
CA GLY A 211 -4.46 36.19 16.50
C GLY A 211 -4.83 37.06 17.69
#